data_AF-A0A8J6TZV3-F1
#
_entry.id   AF-A0A8J6TZV3-F1
#
_cell.length_a   1.000
_cell.length_b   1.000
_cell.length_c   1.000
_cell.angle_alpha   90.00
_cell.angle_beta   90.00
_cell.angle_gamma   90.00
#
_symmetry.space_group_name_H-M   'P 1'
#
loop_
_entity.id
_entity.type
_entity.pdbx_description
1 polymer ?
#
loop_
_entity_poly.entity_id
_entity_poly.type
_entity_poly.pdbx_seq_one_letter_code
_entity_poly.pdbx_strand_id
1 'polypeptide(L)'
;MEKLKKVYYYLFYQFYKWYEKGPSVWWSDWKAALSIDVLSIFLGISFITYYTVYVDKYFRLGDGKFFLLGYVLLVAVPNYFIFHHRDQWKDIVKEFDQLPKRTNKIGGWIVFGVVMLVITNMVFAFYQMSLVDWSQYR
;
A
#
# COMPACT_ATOMS: atom_id res chain seq x y z
N MET A 1 10.00 10.56 -16.77
CA MET A 1 9.18 9.45 -16.21
C MET A 1 7.72 9.72 -16.50
N GLU A 2 6.94 8.67 -16.77
CA GLU A 2 5.47 8.79 -16.80
C GLU A 2 4.94 9.32 -15.47
N LYS A 3 3.84 10.10 -15.52
CA LYS A 3 3.29 10.79 -14.35
C LYS A 3 2.93 9.83 -13.21
N LEU A 4 2.38 8.66 -13.54
CA LEU A 4 1.99 7.63 -12.57
C LEU A 4 3.20 7.07 -11.79
N LYS A 5 4.26 6.73 -12.52
CA LYS A 5 5.52 6.24 -11.95
C LYS A 5 6.12 7.25 -10.97
N LYS A 6 6.06 8.54 -11.31
CA LYS A 6 6.56 9.62 -10.43
C LYS A 6 5.75 9.73 -9.13
N VAL A 7 4.43 9.60 -9.18
CA VAL A 7 3.58 9.59 -7.97
C VAL A 7 3.92 8.39 -7.09
N TYR A 8 4.11 7.22 -7.69
CA TYR A 8 4.50 6.01 -6.97
C TYR A 8 5.86 6.15 -6.26
N TYR A 9 6.84 6.72 -6.94
CA TYR A 9 8.16 6.96 -6.37
C TYR A 9 8.13 8.04 -5.28
N TYR A 10 7.27 9.04 -5.44
CA TYR A 10 7.06 10.05 -4.42
C TYR A 10 6.44 9.48 -3.16
N LEU A 11 5.49 8.54 -3.29
CA LEU A 11 4.92 7.81 -2.16
C LEU A 11 6.01 7.06 -1.38
N PHE A 12 6.89 6.34 -2.08
CA PHE A 12 8.05 5.66 -1.49
C PHE A 12 8.97 6.65 -0.77
N TYR A 13 9.31 7.76 -1.41
CA TYR A 13 10.14 8.81 -0.83
C TYR A 13 9.54 9.37 0.47
N GLN A 14 8.22 9.61 0.53
CA GLN A 14 7.57 10.09 1.76
C GLN A 14 7.70 9.08 2.91
N PHE A 15 7.46 7.80 2.64
CA PHE A 15 7.67 6.75 3.66
C PHE A 15 9.12 6.67 4.08
N TYR A 16 10.07 6.70 3.14
CA TYR A 16 11.49 6.69 3.43
C TYR A 16 11.87 7.85 4.37
N LYS A 17 11.48 9.09 4.04
CA LYS A 17 11.77 10.26 4.89
C LYS A 17 11.03 10.22 6.24
N TRP A 18 9.90 9.53 6.32
CA TRP A 18 9.20 9.31 7.59
C TRP A 18 9.98 8.37 8.49
N TYR A 19 10.47 7.24 7.96
CA TYR A 19 11.32 6.30 8.70
C TYR A 19 12.67 6.90 9.09
N GLU A 20 13.28 7.71 8.23
CA GLU A 20 14.53 8.43 8.53
C GLU A 20 14.39 9.46 9.66
N LYS A 21 13.18 9.99 9.90
CA LYS A 21 12.89 10.89 11.02
C LYS A 21 12.50 10.14 12.30
N GLY A 22 12.28 8.83 12.19
CA GLY A 22 11.89 7.99 13.30
C GLY A 22 13.06 7.65 14.23
N PRO A 23 12.79 7.01 15.38
CA PRO A 23 13.83 6.60 16.32
C PRO A 23 14.72 5.46 15.79
N SER A 24 14.28 4.76 14.74
CA SER A 24 15.00 3.63 14.12
C SER A 24 15.21 3.89 12.63
N VAL A 25 16.37 4.45 12.31
CA VAL A 25 16.81 4.85 10.95
C VAL A 25 17.33 3.66 10.13
N TRP A 26 17.47 2.48 10.73
CA TRP A 26 17.95 1.30 10.01
C TRP A 26 16.89 0.77 9.03
N TRP A 27 17.30 0.46 7.80
CA TRP A 27 16.46 -0.14 6.75
C TRP A 27 15.21 0.67 6.41
N SER A 28 15.33 2.01 6.41
CA SER A 28 14.24 2.92 6.04
C SER A 28 13.70 2.66 4.63
N ASP A 29 14.57 2.24 3.71
CA ASP A 29 14.25 1.83 2.33
C ASP A 29 13.32 0.60 2.30
N TRP A 30 13.69 -0.46 3.00
CA TRP A 30 12.87 -1.67 3.09
C TRP A 30 11.56 -1.42 3.81
N LYS A 31 11.58 -0.67 4.92
CA LYS A 31 10.36 -0.29 5.65
C LYS A 31 9.41 0.54 4.79
N ALA A 32 9.95 1.42 3.95
CA ALA A 32 9.17 2.22 3.02
C ALA A 32 8.50 1.37 1.93
N ALA A 33 9.24 0.45 1.30
CA ALA A 33 8.64 -0.47 0.33
C ALA A 33 7.58 -1.37 0.97
N LEU A 34 7.86 -1.93 2.15
CA LEU A 34 6.91 -2.76 2.88
C LEU A 34 5.63 -2.00 3.24
N SER A 35 5.72 -0.70 3.55
CA SER A 35 4.54 0.13 3.80
C SER A 35 3.65 0.23 2.56
N ILE A 36 4.25 0.38 1.38
CA ILE A 36 3.52 0.39 0.11
C ILE A 36 2.92 -0.98 -0.20
N ASP A 37 3.65 -2.06 0.08
CA ASP A 37 3.13 -3.43 -0.05
C ASP A 37 1.87 -3.62 0.80
N VAL A 38 1.94 -3.23 2.08
CA VAL A 38 0.81 -3.32 3.02
C VAL A 38 -0.39 -2.50 2.55
N LEU A 39 -0.19 -1.27 2.07
CA LEU A 39 -1.29 -0.46 1.55
C LEU A 39 -1.93 -1.06 0.30
N SER A 40 -1.11 -1.63 -0.58
CA SER A 40 -1.59 -2.33 -1.78
C SER A 40 -2.38 -3.58 -1.39
N ILE A 41 -1.93 -4.29 -0.35
CA ILE A 41 -2.64 -5.44 0.20
C ILE A 41 -3.98 -5.03 0.79
N PHE A 42 -4.03 -3.95 1.57
CA PHE A 42 -5.28 -3.42 2.13
C PHE A 42 -6.30 -3.07 1.05
N LEU A 43 -5.87 -2.41 -0.02
CA LEU A 43 -6.74 -2.14 -1.17
C LEU A 43 -7.30 -3.42 -1.79
N GLY A 44 -6.46 -4.44 -2.02
CA GLY A 44 -6.91 -5.72 -2.56
C GLY A 44 -7.91 -6.43 -1.66
N ILE A 45 -7.66 -6.46 -0.35
CA ILE A 45 -8.59 -7.03 0.64
C ILE A 45 -9.92 -6.28 0.63
N SER A 46 -9.90 -4.93 0.58
CA SER A 46 -11.12 -4.13 0.46
C SER A 46 -11.90 -4.48 -0.80
N PHE A 47 -11.24 -4.58 -1.95
CA PHE A 47 -11.90 -4.94 -3.21
C PHE A 47 -12.57 -6.32 -3.16
N ILE A 48 -11.85 -7.32 -2.64
CA ILE A 48 -12.41 -8.66 -2.50
C ILE A 48 -13.60 -8.64 -1.53
N THR A 49 -13.49 -7.90 -0.43
CA THR A 49 -14.58 -7.76 0.55
C THR A 49 -15.82 -7.14 -0.09
N TYR A 50 -15.67 -6.06 -0.86
CA TYR A 50 -16.80 -5.46 -1.58
C TYR A 50 -17.40 -6.40 -2.62
N TYR A 51 -16.58 -7.16 -3.33
CA TYR A 51 -17.06 -8.16 -4.27
C TYR A 51 -17.91 -9.23 -3.56
N THR A 52 -17.44 -9.77 -2.43
CA THR A 52 -18.18 -10.75 -1.64
C THR A 52 -19.50 -10.18 -1.10
N VAL A 53 -19.50 -8.93 -0.66
CA VAL A 53 -20.70 -8.31 -0.07
C VAL A 53 -21.77 -7.99 -1.12
N TYR A 54 -21.37 -7.40 -2.25
CA TYR A 54 -22.31 -6.82 -3.21
C TYR A 54 -22.56 -7.67 -4.46
N VAL A 55 -21.61 -8.50 -4.88
CA VAL A 55 -21.70 -9.24 -6.15
C VAL A 55 -22.01 -10.71 -5.90
N ASP A 56 -21.17 -11.39 -5.14
CA ASP A 56 -21.30 -12.84 -4.90
C ASP A 56 -21.06 -13.18 -3.43
N LYS A 57 -22.16 -13.37 -2.69
CA LYS A 57 -22.12 -13.72 -1.26
C LYS A 57 -21.69 -15.16 -1.00
N TYR A 58 -21.68 -16.02 -2.03
CA TYR A 58 -21.16 -17.39 -1.94
C TYR A 58 -19.67 -17.45 -2.28
N PHE A 59 -19.08 -16.33 -2.72
CA PHE A 59 -17.66 -16.26 -3.03
C PHE A 59 -16.83 -16.55 -1.79
N ARG A 60 -16.11 -17.67 -1.82
CA ARG A 60 -15.10 -18.03 -0.84
C ARG A 60 -13.74 -17.83 -1.48
N LEU A 61 -12.92 -16.97 -0.89
CA LEU A 61 -11.47 -17.01 -1.06
C LEU A 61 -11.05 -18.43 -0.69
N GLY A 62 -10.73 -19.26 -1.67
CA GLY A 62 -10.46 -20.69 -1.46
C GLY A 62 -9.47 -20.91 -0.33
N ASP A 63 -9.61 -22.01 0.42
CA ASP A 63 -8.92 -22.35 1.68
C ASP A 63 -7.37 -22.30 1.68
N GLY A 64 -6.76 -21.89 0.57
CA GLY A 64 -5.33 -21.84 0.37
C GLY A 64 -4.69 -20.62 1.04
N LYS A 65 -3.95 -20.88 2.12
CA LYS A 65 -2.80 -20.06 2.53
C LYS A 65 -1.90 -19.68 1.33
N PHE A 66 -1.89 -20.51 0.29
CA PHE A 66 -1.24 -20.27 -1.00
C PHE A 66 -1.81 -19.10 -1.79
N PHE A 67 -3.10 -18.79 -1.71
CA PHE A 67 -3.69 -17.64 -2.40
C PHE A 67 -3.18 -16.32 -1.79
N LEU A 68 -3.23 -16.21 -0.45
CA LEU A 68 -2.69 -15.05 0.25
C LEU A 68 -1.19 -14.89 0.00
N LEU A 69 -0.43 -15.99 0.05
CA LEU A 69 1.00 -15.97 -0.27
C LEU A 69 1.26 -15.51 -1.70
N GLY A 70 0.49 -16.03 -2.67
CA GLY A 70 0.59 -15.63 -4.07
C GLY A 70 0.30 -14.15 -4.28
N TYR A 71 -0.72 -13.61 -3.60
CA TYR A 71 -1.04 -12.19 -3.66
C TYR A 71 0.05 -11.31 -3.05
N VAL A 72 0.59 -11.69 -1.89
CA VAL A 72 1.71 -10.99 -1.27
C VAL A 72 2.93 -10.96 -2.20
N LEU A 73 3.27 -12.09 -2.82
CA LEU A 73 4.38 -12.16 -3.79
C LEU A 73 4.12 -11.32 -5.04
N LEU A 74 2.88 -11.30 -5.53
CA LEU A 74 2.47 -10.51 -6.69
C LEU A 74 2.64 -9.00 -6.45
N VAL A 75 2.53 -8.54 -5.20
CA VAL A 75 2.76 -7.14 -4.83
C VAL A 75 4.25 -6.89 -4.51
N ALA A 76 4.85 -7.73 -3.67
CA ALA A 76 6.19 -7.50 -3.14
C ALA A 76 7.29 -7.69 -4.19
N VAL A 77 7.15 -8.65 -5.11
CA VAL A 77 8.19 -8.94 -6.13
C VAL A 77 8.36 -7.75 -7.09
N PRO A 78 7.31 -7.20 -7.72
CA PRO A 78 7.45 -5.98 -8.51
C PRO A 78 8.05 -4.81 -7.72
N ASN A 79 7.63 -4.63 -6.45
CA ASN A 79 8.16 -3.55 -5.61
C ASN A 79 9.64 -3.71 -5.29
N TYR A 80 10.10 -4.94 -5.09
CA TYR A 80 11.53 -5.22 -4.99
C TYR A 80 12.27 -4.79 -6.26
N PHE A 81 11.78 -5.16 -7.44
CA PHE A 81 12.41 -4.79 -8.71
C PHE A 81 12.37 -3.28 -9.00
N ILE A 82 11.39 -2.58 -8.47
CA ILE A 82 11.21 -1.13 -8.67
C ILE A 82 12.10 -0.31 -7.73
N PHE A 83 12.28 -0.75 -6.47
CA PHE A 83 12.95 0.05 -5.45
C PHE A 83 14.36 -0.49 -5.11
N HIS A 84 14.52 -1.80 -4.98
CA HIS A 84 15.74 -2.38 -4.41
C HIS A 84 16.67 -2.98 -5.47
N HIS A 85 16.12 -3.46 -6.59
CA HIS A 85 16.97 -3.96 -7.68
C HIS A 85 17.87 -2.84 -8.20
N ARG A 86 19.19 -3.10 -8.22
CA ARG A 86 20.23 -2.13 -8.61
C ARG A 86 20.23 -0.85 -7.77
N ASP A 87 19.78 -0.89 -6.52
CA ASP A 87 19.74 0.26 -5.61
C ASP A 87 18.97 1.48 -6.14
N GLN A 88 17.93 1.27 -6.96
CA GLN A 88 17.14 2.34 -7.57
C GLN A 88 16.54 3.32 -6.56
N TRP A 89 16.29 2.88 -5.32
CA TRP A 89 15.83 3.71 -4.22
C TRP A 89 16.74 4.91 -3.96
N LYS A 90 18.06 4.79 -4.16
CA LYS A 90 19.02 5.89 -3.95
C LYS A 90 18.77 7.03 -4.94
N ASP A 91 18.52 6.70 -6.20
CA ASP A 91 18.22 7.67 -7.25
C ASP A 91 16.88 8.36 -7.01
N ILE A 92 15.88 7.59 -6.58
CA ILE A 92 14.56 8.12 -6.18
C ILE A 92 14.72 9.15 -5.05
N VAL A 93 15.43 8.79 -3.98
CA VAL A 93 15.65 9.70 -2.85
C VAL A 93 16.42 10.95 -3.29
N LYS A 94 17.47 10.79 -4.10
CA LYS A 94 18.28 11.90 -4.61
C LYS A 94 17.47 12.86 -5.50
N GLU A 95 16.54 12.36 -6.31
CA GLU A 95 15.64 13.18 -7.12
C GLU A 95 14.72 14.02 -6.24
N PHE A 96 14.04 13.39 -5.27
CA PHE A 96 13.01 14.06 -4.48
C PHE A 96 13.57 14.91 -3.33
N ASP A 97 14.79 14.67 -2.86
CA ASP A 97 15.46 15.54 -1.89
C ASP A 97 15.79 16.93 -2.46
N GLN A 98 15.77 17.10 -3.79
CA GLN A 98 15.92 18.41 -4.45
C GLN A 98 14.63 19.24 -4.43
N LEU A 99 13.50 18.67 -3.97
CA LEU A 99 12.24 19.40 -3.92
C LEU A 99 12.26 20.54 -2.89
N PRO A 100 11.62 21.69 -3.20
CA PRO A 100 11.45 22.76 -2.23
C PRO A 100 10.72 22.29 -0.97
N LYS A 101 11.18 22.73 0.21
CA LYS A 101 10.62 22.33 1.52
C LYS A 101 9.09 22.52 1.62
N ARG A 102 8.56 23.60 1.04
CA ARG A 102 7.10 23.87 0.98
C ARG A 102 6.35 22.81 0.18
N THR A 103 6.85 22.48 -1.01
CA THR A 103 6.25 21.46 -1.89
C THR A 103 6.26 20.08 -1.22
N ASN A 104 7.39 19.74 -0.58
CA ASN A 104 7.52 18.47 0.15
C ASN A 104 6.52 18.37 1.32
N LYS A 105 6.33 19.46 2.09
CA LYS A 105 5.37 19.50 3.20
C LYS A 105 3.92 19.28 2.74
N ILE A 106 3.52 19.93 1.65
CA ILE A 106 2.17 19.76 1.08
C ILE A 106 1.99 18.34 0.58
N GLY A 107 2.96 17.80 -0.18
CA GLY A 107 2.87 16.44 -0.67
C GLY A 107 2.90 15.38 0.44
N GLY A 108 3.57 15.65 1.56
CA GLY A 108 3.50 14.80 2.75
C GLY A 108 2.09 14.73 3.36
N TRP A 109 1.38 15.86 3.45
CA TRP A 109 -0.03 15.87 3.87
C TRP A 109 -0.95 15.13 2.89
N ILE A 110 -0.69 15.24 1.59
CA ILE A 110 -1.41 14.48 0.57
C ILE A 110 -1.20 12.97 0.77
N VAL A 111 0.05 12.53 0.93
CA VAL A 111 0.37 11.12 1.19
C VAL A 111 -0.31 10.63 2.47
N PHE A 112 -0.25 11.41 3.55
CA PHE A 112 -0.97 11.07 4.79
C PHE A 112 -2.47 10.90 4.56
N GLY A 113 -3.10 11.81 3.81
CA GLY A 113 -4.51 11.71 3.45
C GLY A 113 -4.83 10.45 2.65
N VAL A 114 -3.99 10.07 1.69
CA VAL A 114 -4.13 8.83 0.91
C VAL A 114 -4.02 7.60 1.81
N VAL A 115 -3.04 7.55 2.71
CA VAL A 115 -2.87 6.44 3.67
C VAL A 115 -4.11 6.29 4.55
N MET A 116 -4.59 7.39 5.12
CA MET A 116 -5.80 7.38 5.93
C MET A 116 -7.02 6.92 5.13
N LEU A 117 -7.17 7.36 3.88
CA LEU A 117 -8.25 6.92 3.00
C LEU A 117 -8.22 5.41 2.77
N VAL A 118 -7.04 4.82 2.52
CA VAL A 118 -6.90 3.36 2.34
C VAL A 118 -7.29 2.61 3.61
N ILE A 119 -6.80 3.06 4.78
CA ILE A 119 -7.10 2.43 6.06
C ILE A 119 -8.60 2.53 6.37
N THR A 120 -9.19 3.72 6.26
CA THR A 120 -10.63 3.93 6.48
C THR A 120 -11.47 3.13 5.49
N ASN A 121 -11.06 3.03 4.23
CA ASN A 121 -11.73 2.21 3.23
C ASN A 121 -11.75 0.73 3.64
N MET A 122 -10.63 0.19 4.11
CA MET A 122 -10.56 -1.19 4.60
C MET A 122 -11.45 -1.42 5.82
N VAL A 123 -11.41 -0.52 6.80
CA VAL A 123 -12.30 -0.59 7.98
C VAL A 123 -13.77 -0.55 7.54
N PHE A 124 -14.11 0.32 6.59
CA PHE A 124 -15.46 0.42 6.06
C PHE A 124 -15.88 -0.85 5.30
N ALA A 125 -14.97 -1.47 4.54
CA ALA A 125 -15.24 -2.73 3.85
C ALA A 125 -15.59 -3.85 4.85
N PHE A 126 -14.80 -4.01 5.92
CA PHE A 126 -15.10 -4.99 6.97
C PHE A 126 -16.38 -4.65 7.75
N TYR A 127 -16.67 -3.37 7.98
CA TYR A 127 -17.93 -2.96 8.57
C TYR A 127 -19.12 -3.41 7.71
N GLN A 128 -19.10 -3.16 6.39
CA GLN A 128 -20.15 -3.64 5.49
C GLN A 128 -20.29 -5.15 5.52
N MET A 129 -19.16 -5.88 5.53
CA MET A 129 -19.14 -7.34 5.64
C MET A 129 -19.79 -7.82 6.94
N SER A 130 -19.61 -7.12 8.06
CA SER A 130 -20.19 -7.47 9.36
C SER A 130 -21.70 -7.31 9.44
N LEU A 131 -22.30 -6.48 8.57
CA LEU A 131 -23.75 -6.24 8.53
C LEU A 131 -24.53 -7.33 7.77
N VAL A 132 -23.85 -8.17 6.99
CA VAL A 132 -24.48 -9.24 6.21
C VAL A 132 -24.81 -10.42 7.12
N ASP A 133 -26.05 -10.92 7.05
CA ASP A 133 -26.44 -12.18 7.69
C ASP A 133 -25.90 -13.39 6.91
N TRP A 134 -24.67 -13.79 7.25
CA TRP A 134 -23.98 -14.91 6.60
C TRP A 134 -24.62 -16.28 6.85
N SER A 135 -25.57 -16.39 7.80
CA SER A 135 -26.27 -17.67 8.04
C SER A 135 -27.09 -18.13 6.83
N GLN A 136 -27.51 -17.18 5.98
CA GLN A 136 -28.29 -17.42 4.77
C GLN A 136 -27.44 -17.86 3.57
N TYR A 137 -26.11 -17.76 3.67
CA TYR A 137 -25.17 -17.98 2.56
C TYR A 137 -24.11 -19.05 2.90
N ARG A 138 -24.43 -19.97 3.82
CA ARG A 138 -23.55 -21.08 4.23
C ARG A 138 -23.54 -22.25 3.24
#